data_AF-A0A2A2LD02-F1
#
_entry.id   AF-A0A2A2LD02-F1
#
_cell.length_a   1.000
_cell.length_b   1.000
_cell.length_c   1.000
_cell.angle_alpha   90.00
_cell.angle_beta   90.00
_cell.angle_gamma   90.00
#
_symmetry.space_group_name_H-M   'P 1'
#
loop_
_entity.id
_entity.type
_entity.pdbx_description
1 polymer ?
#
loop_
_entity_poly.entity_id
_entity_poly.type
_entity_poly.pdbx_seq_one_letter_code
_entity_poly.pdbx_strand_id
1 'polypeptide(L)'
;MSEQQPNVVGDLRVKNKTGETYIAATRRPDGTWRKARKVKEGYIPQDEQPKYQNRMQAAAAGSQMPTGITPRQMQAMLQKQQQDKKPVAAIVKPNACITQKDHVEKKLANAKKKLQEIEQMEVFI
;
A
#
# COMPACT_ATOMS: atom_id res chain seq x y z
N MET A 1 21.48 22.91 29.48
CA MET A 1 20.00 22.95 29.49
C MET A 1 19.51 22.96 28.06
N SER A 2 19.02 21.83 27.55
CA SER A 2 18.52 21.68 26.19
C SER A 2 17.03 21.99 26.18
N GLU A 3 16.68 23.23 25.88
CA GLU A 3 15.31 23.67 25.64
C GLU A 3 14.82 23.01 24.35
N GLN A 4 14.10 21.90 24.48
CA GLN A 4 13.45 21.22 23.37
C GLN A 4 12.33 22.14 22.86
N GLN A 5 12.53 22.72 21.68
CA GLN A 5 11.50 23.49 20.98
C GLN A 5 10.29 22.58 20.69
N PRO A 6 9.05 23.07 20.81
CA PRO A 6 7.87 22.26 20.55
C PRO A 6 7.91 21.78 19.10
N ASN A 7 7.78 20.47 18.92
CA ASN A 7 7.69 19.85 17.60
C ASN A 7 6.31 20.18 17.01
N VAL A 8 6.15 21.37 16.44
CA VAL A 8 4.89 21.86 15.87
C VAL A 8 4.68 21.19 14.52
N VAL A 9 4.00 20.05 14.52
CA VAL A 9 3.48 19.40 13.32
C VAL A 9 2.20 20.14 12.92
N GLY A 10 2.30 21.11 12.00
CA GLY A 10 1.15 21.91 11.58
C GLY A 10 1.48 23.07 10.65
N ASP A 11 0.52 23.96 10.43
CA ASP A 11 0.68 25.16 9.60
C ASP A 11 1.58 26.20 10.30
N LEU A 12 2.76 26.50 9.72
CA LEU A 12 3.79 27.41 10.26
C LEU A 12 3.59 28.88 9.83
N ARG A 13 2.42 29.23 9.29
CA ARG A 13 2.11 30.55 8.75
C ARG A 13 1.79 31.57 9.86
N VAL A 14 2.38 32.75 9.77
CA VAL A 14 2.18 33.92 10.65
C VAL A 14 1.75 35.12 9.80
N LYS A 15 0.74 35.88 10.27
CA LYS A 15 0.27 37.09 9.58
C LYS A 15 0.89 38.34 10.19
N ASN A 16 1.38 39.24 9.34
CA ASN A 16 1.88 40.56 9.77
C ASN A 16 0.73 41.58 9.90
N LYS A 17 1.00 42.72 10.54
CA LYS A 17 0.05 43.84 10.69
C LYS A 17 -0.45 44.39 9.35
N THR A 18 0.37 44.27 8.31
CA THR A 18 0.05 44.64 6.92
C THR A 18 -0.83 43.62 6.20
N GLY A 19 -1.17 42.49 6.85
CA GLY A 19 -2.04 41.45 6.29
C GLY A 19 -1.35 40.43 5.39
N GLU A 20 -0.02 40.43 5.35
CA GLU A 20 0.79 39.49 4.56
C GLU A 20 1.13 38.22 5.38
N THR A 21 0.98 37.04 4.77
CA THR A 21 1.29 35.73 5.36
C THR A 21 2.74 35.29 5.11
N TYR A 22 3.42 34.83 6.15
CA TYR A 22 4.82 34.38 6.12
C TYR A 22 5.03 33.08 6.88
N ILE A 23 6.00 32.27 6.44
CA ILE A 23 6.64 31.25 7.28
C ILE A 23 7.70 31.95 8.11
N ALA A 24 7.60 31.86 9.43
CA ALA A 24 8.52 32.51 10.36
C ALA A 24 9.97 32.03 10.19
N ALA A 25 10.94 32.88 10.57
CA ALA A 25 12.35 32.49 10.58
C ALA A 25 12.59 31.34 11.58
N THR A 26 13.37 30.34 11.19
CA THR A 26 13.65 29.17 12.03
C THR A 26 15.14 29.04 12.31
N ARG A 27 15.50 28.69 13.55
CA ARG A 27 16.88 28.43 13.94
C ARG A 27 17.32 27.06 13.44
N ARG A 28 18.52 26.96 12.85
CA ARG A 28 19.16 25.69 12.50
C ARG A 28 19.74 25.03 13.76
N PRO A 29 20.05 23.72 13.71
CA PRO A 29 20.75 23.04 14.80
C PRO A 29 22.14 23.62 15.09
N ASP A 30 22.82 24.18 14.07
CA ASP A 30 24.10 24.87 14.19
C ASP A 30 24.00 26.31 14.77
N GLY A 31 22.78 26.77 15.09
CA GLY A 31 22.51 28.10 15.64
C GLY A 31 22.31 29.21 14.62
N THR A 32 22.61 28.98 13.34
CA THR A 32 22.37 29.96 12.27
C THR A 32 20.87 30.06 11.96
N TRP A 33 20.41 31.19 11.40
CA TRP A 33 18.99 31.39 11.11
C TRP A 33 18.63 31.10 9.64
N ARG A 34 17.47 30.50 9.42
CA ARG A 34 16.80 30.47 8.12
C ARG A 34 15.92 31.71 8.00
N LYS A 35 16.04 32.42 6.87
CA LYS A 35 15.20 33.60 6.59
C LYS A 35 13.72 33.25 6.55
N ALA A 36 12.87 34.20 6.97
CA ALA A 36 11.43 34.11 6.77
C ALA A 36 11.09 34.06 5.27
N ARG A 37 9.97 33.40 4.93
CA ARG A 37 9.50 33.24 3.54
C ARG A 37 8.08 33.75 3.39
N LYS A 38 7.82 34.61 2.40
CA LYS A 38 6.47 35.08 2.09
C LYS A 38 5.67 33.96 1.43
N VAL A 39 4.40 33.81 1.84
CA VAL A 39 3.44 32.87 1.25
C VAL A 39 2.30 33.67 0.65
N LYS A 40 1.76 33.20 -0.48
CA LYS A 40 0.59 33.82 -1.09
C LYS A 40 -0.64 33.60 -0.19
N GLU A 41 -1.43 34.65 0.03
CA GLU A 41 -2.71 34.55 0.76
C GLU A 41 -3.59 33.46 0.14
N GLY A 42 -4.10 32.55 0.98
CA GLY A 42 -4.97 31.45 0.55
C GLY A 42 -4.29 30.31 -0.22
N TYR A 43 -2.96 30.25 -0.29
CA TYR A 43 -2.25 29.13 -0.91
C TYR A 43 -2.33 27.87 -0.05
N ILE A 44 -3.03 26.85 -0.57
CA ILE A 44 -3.14 25.52 0.03
C ILE A 44 -2.26 24.56 -0.78
N PRO A 45 -1.22 23.95 -0.18
CA PRO A 45 -0.38 22.95 -0.83
C PRO A 45 -1.19 21.80 -1.42
N GLN A 46 -0.66 21.18 -2.48
CA GLN A 46 -1.32 20.08 -3.17
C GLN A 46 -1.61 18.87 -2.26
N ASP A 47 -0.78 18.67 -1.21
CA ASP A 47 -0.95 17.60 -0.22
C ASP A 47 -2.24 17.77 0.61
N GLU A 48 -2.70 19.00 0.79
CA GLU A 48 -3.95 19.34 1.50
C GLU A 48 -5.15 19.47 0.54
N GLN A 49 -4.91 19.46 -0.79
CA GLN A 49 -5.99 19.52 -1.78
C GLN A 49 -6.55 18.13 -2.06
N PRO A 50 -7.88 17.94 -2.03
CA PRO A 50 -8.49 16.66 -2.35
C PRO A 50 -8.18 16.30 -3.79
N LYS A 51 -7.56 15.12 -3.97
CA LYS A 51 -7.31 14.57 -5.30
C LYS A 51 -8.66 14.30 -5.97
N TYR A 52 -8.82 14.77 -7.21
CA TYR A 52 -10.04 14.52 -7.96
C TYR A 52 -10.32 13.01 -8.05
N GLN A 53 -11.54 12.62 -7.73
CA GLN A 53 -12.02 11.24 -7.82
C GLN A 53 -13.35 11.23 -8.55
N ASN A 54 -13.43 10.49 -9.66
CA ASN A 54 -14.69 10.34 -10.38
C ASN A 54 -15.67 9.46 -9.57
N ARG A 55 -16.97 9.52 -9.92
CA ARG A 55 -18.03 8.78 -9.20
C ARG A 55 -17.74 7.28 -9.09
N MET A 56 -17.21 6.66 -10.15
CA MET A 56 -16.90 5.23 -10.15
C MET A 56 -15.73 4.89 -9.22
N GLN A 57 -14.68 5.71 -9.21
CA GLN A 57 -13.52 5.54 -8.33
C GLN A 57 -13.91 5.76 -6.87
N ALA A 58 -14.81 6.70 -6.57
CA ALA A 58 -15.30 6.94 -5.21
C ALA A 58 -16.10 5.74 -4.69
N ALA A 59 -16.97 5.15 -5.54
CA ALA A 59 -17.69 3.92 -5.23
C ALA A 59 -16.75 2.72 -5.05
N ALA A 60 -15.68 2.63 -5.85
CA ALA A 60 -14.69 1.57 -5.74
C ALA A 60 -13.80 1.69 -4.50
N ALA A 61 -13.43 2.91 -4.09
CA ALA A 61 -12.57 3.13 -2.92
C ALA A 61 -13.22 2.73 -1.58
N GLY A 62 -14.55 2.77 -1.49
CA GLY A 62 -15.31 2.26 -0.34
C GLY A 62 -15.59 0.75 -0.40
N SER A 63 -15.42 0.12 -1.57
CA SER A 63 -15.67 -1.31 -1.76
C SER A 63 -14.39 -2.10 -1.53
N GLN A 64 -14.11 -2.44 -0.27
CA GLN A 64 -13.03 -3.39 0.06
C GLN A 64 -13.24 -4.78 -0.58
N MET A 65 -14.45 -5.08 -1.02
CA MET A 65 -14.82 -6.37 -1.59
C MET A 65 -14.92 -6.27 -3.11
N PRO A 66 -14.25 -7.16 -3.86
CA PRO A 66 -14.56 -7.36 -5.27
C PRO A 66 -16.03 -7.79 -5.40
N THR A 67 -16.73 -7.24 -6.39
CA THR A 67 -18.16 -7.52 -6.61
C THR A 67 -18.37 -9.01 -6.87
N GLY A 68 -19.40 -9.59 -6.22
CA GLY A 68 -19.75 -11.01 -6.39
C GLY A 68 -19.02 -12.01 -5.48
N ILE A 69 -18.14 -11.57 -4.57
CA ILE A 69 -17.46 -12.46 -3.61
C ILE A 69 -17.99 -12.24 -2.19
N THR A 70 -18.50 -13.29 -1.57
CA THR A 70 -18.93 -13.27 -0.17
C THR A 70 -17.72 -13.30 0.79
N PRO A 71 -17.80 -12.73 2.01
CA PRO A 71 -16.69 -12.76 2.98
C PRO A 71 -16.16 -14.17 3.27
N ARG A 72 -17.05 -15.18 3.26
CA ARG A 72 -16.71 -16.59 3.44
C ARG A 72 -15.85 -17.14 2.31
N GLN A 73 -16.19 -16.80 1.06
CA GLN A 73 -15.41 -17.21 -0.11
C GLN A 73 -14.02 -16.55 -0.12
N MET A 74 -13.92 -15.28 0.29
CA MET A 74 -12.65 -14.57 0.40
C MET A 74 -11.71 -15.23 1.42
N GLN A 75 -12.21 -15.59 2.60
CA GLN A 75 -11.41 -16.31 3.60
C GLN A 75 -10.89 -17.65 3.05
N ALA A 76 -11.72 -18.40 2.32
CA ALA A 76 -11.30 -19.64 1.67
C ALA A 76 -10.22 -19.40 0.60
N MET A 77 -10.32 -18.33 -0.20
CA MET A 77 -9.30 -17.96 -1.19
C MET A 77 -7.97 -17.57 -0.54
N LEU A 78 -8.02 -16.79 0.55
CA LEU A 78 -6.83 -16.33 1.28
C LEU A 78 -6.12 -17.49 1.98
N GLN A 79 -6.88 -18.44 2.54
CA GLN A 79 -6.34 -19.66 3.13
C GLN A 79 -5.69 -20.57 2.07
N LYS A 80 -6.33 -20.75 0.89
CA LYS A 80 -5.73 -21.51 -0.22
C LYS A 80 -4.43 -20.88 -0.73
N GLN A 81 -4.34 -19.56 -0.80
CA GLN A 81 -3.11 -18.89 -1.24
C GLN A 81 -1.91 -19.12 -0.31
N GLN A 82 -2.12 -19.35 0.98
CA GLN A 82 -1.04 -19.58 1.96
C GLN A 82 -0.50 -21.02 1.92
N GLN A 83 -1.29 -21.98 1.45
CA GLN A 83 -0.91 -23.40 1.49
C GLN A 83 -0.13 -23.86 0.25
N ASP A 84 -0.36 -23.26 -0.93
CA ASP A 84 0.06 -23.86 -2.22
C ASP A 84 1.32 -23.28 -2.89
N LYS A 85 2.13 -22.45 -2.21
CA LYS A 85 3.22 -21.70 -2.89
C LYS A 85 4.63 -21.88 -2.34
N LYS A 86 4.90 -22.88 -1.51
CA LYS A 86 6.30 -23.18 -1.13
C LYS A 86 6.87 -24.20 -2.12
N PRO A 87 7.97 -23.91 -2.86
CA PRO A 87 8.62 -24.91 -3.70
C PRO A 87 9.14 -26.05 -2.80
N VAL A 88 9.23 -27.27 -3.34
CA VAL A 88 9.60 -28.45 -2.55
C VAL A 88 11.00 -28.29 -1.95
N ALA A 89 11.90 -27.63 -2.68
CA ALA A 89 13.22 -27.24 -2.15
C ALA A 89 13.13 -26.37 -0.87
N ALA A 90 12.12 -25.50 -0.75
CA ALA A 90 11.91 -24.65 0.42
C ALA A 90 11.30 -25.38 1.62
N ILE A 91 10.80 -26.62 1.45
CA ILE A 91 10.34 -27.47 2.54
C ILE A 91 11.54 -28.04 3.31
N VAL A 92 12.62 -28.36 2.59
CA VAL A 92 13.84 -28.93 3.19
C VAL A 92 14.75 -27.84 3.77
N LYS A 93 14.90 -26.70 3.08
CA LYS A 93 15.69 -25.56 3.57
C LYS A 93 15.08 -24.22 3.15
N PRO A 94 14.84 -23.28 4.08
CA PRO A 94 14.33 -21.95 3.71
C PRO A 94 15.31 -21.24 2.77
N ASN A 95 14.78 -20.55 1.76
CA ASN A 95 15.55 -19.83 0.70
C ASN A 95 16.47 -20.70 -0.18
N ALA A 96 16.18 -22.00 -0.32
CA ALA A 96 16.89 -22.84 -1.29
C ALA A 96 16.65 -22.38 -2.74
N CYS A 97 17.66 -22.59 -3.61
CA CYS A 97 17.51 -22.33 -5.03
C CYS A 97 16.50 -23.30 -5.67
N ILE A 98 15.80 -22.84 -6.70
CA ILE A 98 14.86 -23.66 -7.48
C ILE A 98 15.65 -24.70 -8.27
N THR A 99 15.28 -25.97 -8.13
CA THR A 99 15.95 -27.11 -8.76
C THR A 99 15.16 -27.63 -9.98
N GLN A 100 15.78 -28.49 -10.79
CA GLN A 100 15.08 -29.16 -11.90
C GLN A 100 13.90 -30.02 -11.41
N LYS A 101 13.95 -30.55 -10.18
CA LYS A 101 12.85 -31.33 -9.59
C LYS A 101 11.60 -30.48 -9.38
N ASP A 102 11.76 -29.25 -8.88
CA ASP A 102 10.64 -28.31 -8.69
C ASP A 102 9.93 -28.01 -10.03
N HIS A 103 10.68 -27.93 -11.13
CA HIS A 103 10.11 -27.74 -12.46
C HIS A 103 9.31 -28.95 -12.94
N VAL A 104 9.79 -30.17 -12.67
CA VAL A 104 9.09 -31.42 -13.02
C VAL A 104 7.81 -31.57 -12.20
N GLU A 105 7.87 -31.30 -10.90
CA GLU A 105 6.71 -31.38 -10.01
C GLU A 105 5.64 -30.36 -10.38
N LYS A 106 6.03 -29.14 -10.77
CA LYS A 106 5.09 -28.14 -11.30
C LYS A 106 4.39 -28.64 -12.57
N LYS A 107 5.11 -29.30 -13.48
CA LYS A 107 4.51 -29.92 -14.68
C LYS A 107 3.54 -31.02 -14.30
N LEU A 108 3.89 -31.88 -13.35
CA LEU A 108 3.04 -32.95 -12.84
C LEU A 108 1.76 -32.41 -12.18
N ALA A 109 1.88 -31.35 -11.37
CA ALA A 109 0.74 -30.71 -10.71
C ALA A 109 -0.25 -30.13 -11.74
N ASN A 110 0.26 -29.49 -12.78
CA ASN A 110 -0.58 -28.99 -13.88
C ASN A 110 -1.30 -30.13 -14.61
N ALA A 111 -0.62 -31.25 -14.87
CA ALA A 111 -1.23 -32.42 -15.49
C ALA A 111 -2.32 -33.04 -14.60
N LYS A 112 -2.06 -33.20 -13.29
CA LYS A 112 -3.05 -33.69 -12.31
C LYS A 112 -4.28 -32.79 -12.24
N LYS A 113 -4.10 -31.47 -12.27
CA LYS A 113 -5.22 -30.52 -12.26
C LYS A 113 -6.13 -30.69 -13.48
N LYS A 114 -5.54 -30.89 -14.66
CA LYS A 114 -6.31 -31.17 -15.89
C LYS A 114 -7.08 -32.49 -15.80
N LEU A 115 -6.48 -33.53 -15.22
CA LEU A 115 -7.16 -34.80 -15.01
C LEU A 115 -8.36 -34.66 -14.06
N GLN A 116 -8.21 -33.93 -12.95
CA GLN A 116 -9.32 -33.65 -12.04
C GLN A 116 -10.44 -32.84 -12.69
N GLU A 117 -10.10 -31.89 -13.56
CA GLU A 117 -11.08 -31.10 -14.31
C GLU A 117 -11.86 -31.99 -15.28
N ILE A 118 -11.20 -32.93 -15.96
CA ILE A 118 -11.86 -33.94 -16.81
C ILE A 118 -12.79 -34.82 -15.98
N GLU A 119 -12.33 -35.37 -14.86
CA GLU A 119 -13.15 -36.20 -13.96
C GLU A 119 -14.38 -35.45 -13.43
N GLN A 120 -14.21 -34.18 -13.06
CA GLN A 120 -15.34 -33.33 -12.65
C GLN A 120 -16.34 -33.11 -13.78
N MET A 121 -15.87 -32.95 -15.02
CA MET A 121 -16.75 -32.80 -16.19
C MET A 121 -17.48 -34.11 -16.52
N GLU A 122 -16.85 -35.27 -16.30
CA GLU A 122 -17.48 -36.59 -16.50
C GLU A 122 -18.62 -36.87 -15.51
N VAL A 123 -18.56 -36.31 -14.29
CA VAL A 123 -19.64 -36.45 -13.28
C VAL A 123 -20.91 -35.69 -13.66
N PHE A 124 -20.82 -34.71 -14.56
CA PHE A 124 -21.96 -33.88 -15.00
C PHE A 124 -22.62 -34.35 -16.31
N ILE A 125 -22.12 -35.45 -16.91
CA ILE A 125 -22.70 -36.10 -18.10
C ILE A 125 -23.44 -37.36 -17.65
#